data_AF-A0A1G1J6F3-F1
#
_entry.id   AF-A0A1G1J6F3-F1
#
_cell.length_a   1.000
_cell.length_b   1.000
_cell.length_c   1.000
_cell.angle_alpha   90.00
_cell.angle_beta   90.00
_cell.angle_gamma   90.00
#
_symmetry.space_group_name_H-M   'P 1'
#
loop_
_entity.id
_entity.type
_entity.pdbx_description
1 polymer ?
#
loop_
_entity_poly.entity_id
_entity_poly.type
_entity_poly.pdbx_seq_one_letter_code
_entity_poly.pdbx_strand_id
1 'polypeptide(L)' 'MAVVDRNILRFSVYELLDRPDIPPKVTINEAVTLAKKYSQAESGKFVNGILDKIFHTDEALQLKQNSQNIQEHEEYEI' A
#
# COMPACT_ATOMS: atom_id res chain seq x y z
N MET A 1 0.70 18.10 9.37
CA MET A 1 1.16 17.03 8.46
C MET A 1 2.35 17.55 7.69
N ALA A 2 3.49 16.86 7.74
CA ALA A 2 4.70 17.30 7.05
C ALA A 2 4.48 17.25 5.53
N VAL A 3 5.23 18.07 4.78
CA VAL A 3 5.19 18.06 3.31
C VAL A 3 5.56 16.67 2.78
N VAL A 4 6.52 16.00 3.45
CA VAL A 4 6.96 14.65 3.13
C VAL A 4 5.83 13.63 3.29
N ASP A 5 5.10 13.63 4.42
CA ASP A 5 3.97 12.71 4.64
C ASP A 5 2.93 12.83 3.52
N ARG A 6 2.65 14.07 3.08
CA ARG A 6 1.67 14.34 2.02
C ARG A 6 2.10 13.77 0.68
N ASN A 7 3.38 13.92 0.34
CA ASN A 7 3.91 13.38 -0.90
C ASN A 7 3.92 11.85 -0.87
N ILE A 8 4.29 11.25 0.26
CA ILE A 8 4.23 9.80 0.48
C ILE A 8 2.81 9.27 0.25
N LEU A 9 1.83 9.83 0.96
CA LEU A 9 0.45 9.39 0.81
C LEU A 9 -0.09 9.53 -0.61
N ARG A 10 0.29 10.59 -1.35
CA ARG A 10 -0.20 10.81 -2.72
C ARG A 10 0.20 9.70 -3.68
N PHE A 11 1.48 9.34 -3.74
CA PHE A 11 1.90 8.28 -4.66
C PHE A 11 1.45 6.91 -4.16
N SER A 12 1.46 6.66 -2.84
CA SER A 12 1.00 5.37 -2.30
C SER A 12 -0.47 5.13 -2.58
N VAL A 13 -1.33 6.15 -2.47
CA VAL A 13 -2.75 6.02 -2.83
C VAL A 13 -2.92 5.77 -4.32
N TYR A 14 -2.16 6.47 -5.17
CA TYR A 14 -2.16 6.20 -6.61
C TYR A 14 -1.75 4.75 -6.93
N GLU A 15 -0.68 4.24 -6.32
CA GLU A 15 -0.26 2.85 -6.54
C GLU A 15 -1.31 1.83 -6.04
N LEU A 16 -1.93 2.11 -4.89
CA LEU A 16 -3.00 1.27 -4.37
C LEU A 16 -4.16 1.20 -5.37
N LEU A 17 -4.68 2.34 -5.83
CA LEU A 17 -5.91 2.41 -6.60
C LEU A 17 -5.72 2.13 -8.10
N ASP A 18 -4.63 2.59 -8.70
CA ASP A 18 -4.48 2.66 -10.15
C ASP A 18 -3.36 1.77 -10.74
N ARG A 19 -2.56 1.09 -9.89
CA ARG A 19 -1.44 0.23 -10.34
C ARG A 19 -1.68 -1.25 -10.08
N PRO A 20 -2.38 -2.00 -10.96
CA PRO A 20 -2.70 -3.43 -10.79
C PRO A 20 -1.47 -4.33 -10.60
N ASP A 21 -0.33 -3.93 -11.15
CA ASP A 21 0.93 -4.66 -11.14
C ASP A 21 1.68 -4.59 -9.80
N ILE A 22 1.30 -3.68 -8.89
CA ILE A 22 1.99 -3.50 -7.61
C ILE A 22 1.15 -4.10 -6.48
N PRO A 23 1.69 -5.08 -5.73
CA PRO A 23 1.01 -5.64 -4.57
C PRO A 23 0.75 -4.57 -3.50
N PRO A 24 -0.50 -4.42 -3.02
CA PRO A 24 -0.85 -3.38 -2.05
C PRO A 24 0.01 -3.38 -0.78
N LYS A 25 0.36 -4.57 -0.25
CA LYS A 25 1.22 -4.71 0.93
C LYS A 25 2.62 -4.15 0.72
N VAL A 26 3.16 -4.23 -0.51
CA VAL A 26 4.48 -3.68 -0.85
C VAL A 26 4.42 -2.16 -0.82
N THR A 27 3.44 -1.54 -1.47
CA THR A 27 3.23 -0.09 -1.42
C THR A 27 3.12 0.43 0.02
N ILE A 28 2.36 -0.25 0.89
CA ILE A 28 2.21 0.15 2.30
C ILE A 28 3.56 0.07 3.04
N ASN A 29 4.30 -1.03 2.91
CA ASN A 29 5.59 -1.21 3.58
C ASN A 29 6.63 -0.17 3.15
N GLU A 30 6.72 0.12 1.85
CA GLU A 30 7.67 1.12 1.32
C GLU A 30 7.29 2.54 1.76
N ALA A 31 6.00 2.87 1.75
CA ALA A 31 5.51 4.16 2.25
C ALA A 31 5.90 4.40 3.72
N VAL A 32 5.74 3.38 4.57
CA VAL A 32 6.11 3.43 5.99
C VAL A 32 7.62 3.59 6.17
N THR A 33 8.42 2.89 5.37
CA THR A 33 9.89 2.99 5.40
C THR A 33 10.36 4.39 5.00
N LEU A 34 9.78 4.96 3.94
CA LEU A 34 10.06 6.33 3.50
C LEU A 34 9.65 7.36 4.56
N ALA A 35 8.50 7.17 5.21
CA ALA A 35 8.01 8.07 6.24
C ALA A 35 8.92 8.07 7.48
N LYS A 36 9.39 6.89 7.91
CA LYS A 36 10.37 6.77 9.00
C LYS A 36 11.72 7.40 8.65
N LYS A 37 12.14 7.30 7.38
CA LYS A 37 13.46 7.78 6.94
C LYS A 37 13.51 9.28 6.73
N TYR A 38 12.45 9.88 6.20
CA TYR A 38 12.48 11.26 5.69
C TYR A 38 11.52 12.22 6.39
N SER A 39 10.74 11.76 7.36
CA SER A 39 9.76 12.58 8.08
C SER A 39 9.95 12.52 9.60
N GLN A 40 8.91 12.82 10.36
CA GLN A 40 8.94 12.89 11.83
C GLN A 40 8.86 11.49 12.47
N ALA A 41 9.22 11.40 13.75
CA ALA A 41 9.22 10.13 14.50
C ALA A 41 7.88 9.36 14.44
N GLU A 42 6.76 10.09 14.46
CA GLU A 42 5.41 9.49 14.41
C GLU A 42 4.88 9.24 12.99
N SER A 43 5.58 9.71 11.95
CA SER A 43 5.11 9.63 10.57
C SER A 43 4.94 8.20 10.06
N GLY A 44 5.80 7.27 10.49
CA GLY A 44 5.68 5.86 10.11
C GLY A 44 4.34 5.24 10.54
N LYS A 45 3.92 5.46 11.78
CA LYS A 45 2.64 4.97 12.30
C LYS A 45 1.46 5.68 11.64
N PHE A 46 1.58 7.00 11.45
CA PHE A 46 0.56 7.82 10.80
C PHE A 46 0.27 7.38 9.36
N VAL A 47 1.33 7.19 8.55
CA VAL A 47 1.19 6.72 7.16
C VAL A 47 0.61 5.31 7.11
N ASN A 48 1.09 4.39 7.96
CA ASN A 48 0.56 3.03 8.03
C ASN A 48 -0.95 3.03 8.29
N GLY A 49 -1.41 3.77 9.31
CA GLY A 49 -2.83 3.81 9.68
C GLY A 49 -3.73 4.38 8.59
N ILE A 50 -3.27 5.38 7.83
CA ILE A 50 -4.05 5.93 6.71
C ILE A 50 -4.14 4.92 5.56
N LEU A 51 -3.00 4.35 5.15
CA LEU A 51 -2.98 3.44 4.01
C LEU A 51 -3.72 2.13 4.31
N ASP A 52 -3.61 1.60 5.54
CA ASP A 52 -4.41 0.45 5.99
C ASP A 52 -5.90 0.74 5.90
N LYS A 53 -6.34 1.92 6.34
CA LYS A 53 -7.76 2.28 6.28
C LYS A 53 -8.28 2.36 4.84
N ILE A 54 -7.49 2.95 3.93
CA ILE A 54 -7.82 3.01 2.50
C ILE A 54 -7.89 1.59 1.94
N PHE A 55 -6.91 0.76 2.28
CA PHE A 55 -6.82 -0.62 1.83
C PHE A 55 -8.05 -1.47 2.17
N HIS A 56 -8.60 -1.30 3.37
CA HIS A 56 -9.78 -2.06 3.81
C HIS A 56 -11.12 -1.44 3.39
N THR A 57 -11.13 -0.19 2.91
CA THR A 57 -12.36 0.50 2.52
C THR A 57 -12.68 0.32 1.04
N ASP A 58 -11.66 0.12 0.20
CA ASP A 58 -11.86 0.07 -1.25
C ASP A 58 -12.13 -1.36 -1.76
N GLU A 59 -13.30 -1.55 -2.37
CA GLU A 59 -13.74 -2.81 -2.95
C GLU A 59 -12.85 -3.25 -4.13
N ALA A 60 -12.26 -2.29 -4.87
CA ALA A 60 -11.34 -2.58 -5.97
C ALA A 60 -10.00 -3.16 -5.48
N LEU A 61 -9.59 -2.85 -4.24
CA LEU A 61 -8.38 -3.40 -3.62
C LEU A 61 -8.57 -4.86 -3.18
N GLN A 62 -9.79 -5.25 -2.80
CA GLN A 62 -10.13 -6.64 -2.46
C GLN A 62 -10.04 -7.55 -3.69
N LEU A 63 -10.41 -7.04 -4.87
CA LEU A 63 -10.25 -7.77 -6.14
C LEU A 63 -8.77 -8.02 -6.47
N LYS A 64 -7.89 -7.03 -6.24
CA LYS A 64 -6.43 -7.16 -6.39
C LYS A 64 -5.86 -8.28 -5.51
N GLN A 65 -6.30 -8.39 -4.26
CA GLN A 65 -5.88 -9.47 -3.36
C GLN A 65 -6.33 -10.83 -3.86
N ASN A 66 -7.58 -10.93 -4.35
CA ASN A 66 -8.12 -12.17 -4.86
C ASN A 66 -7.39 -12.63 -6.14
N SER A 67 -7.04 -11.71 -7.04
CA SER A 67 -6.23 -12.03 -8.22
C SER A 67 -4.82 -12.52 -7.88
N GLN A 68 -4.18 -11.98 -6.84
CA GLN A 68 -2.88 -12.45 -6.37
C GLN A 68 -2.94 -13.83 -5.71
N ASN A 69 -3.99 -14.11 -4.93
CA ASN A 69 -4.18 -15.43 -4.34
C ASN A 69 -4.47 -16.52 -5.40
N ILE A 70 -5.09 -16.17 -6.54
CA ILE A 70 -5.36 -17.13 -7.62
C ILE A 70 -4.08 -17.47 -8.40
N GLN A 71 -3.20 -16.50 -8.66
CA GLN A 71 -1.95 -16.74 -9.38
C GLN A 71 -0.96 -17.64 -8.59
N GLU A 72 -0.94 -17.58 -7.26
CA GLU A 72 -0.11 -18.47 -6.43
C GLU A 72 -0.59 -19.94 -6.45
N HIS A 73 -1.85 -20.21 -6.83
CA HIS A 73 -2.39 -21.58 -6.85
C HIS A 73 -2.19 -22.32 -8.18
N GLU A 74 -2.07 -21.63 -9.32
CA GLU A 74 -1.83 -22.27 -10.62
C GLU A 74 -0.37 -22.75 -10.80
N GLU A 75 0.57 -22.25 -10.00
CA GLU A 75 2.00 -22.60 -10.11
C GLU A 75 2.37 -23.96 -9.47
N TYR A 76 1.45 -24.59 -8.73
CA TYR A 76 1.69 -25.86 -8.02
C TYR A 76 0.90 -27.08 -8.58
N GLU A 77 0.24 -26.95 -9.73
CA GLU A 77 -0.60 -28.02 -10.32
C GLU A 77 0.07 -28.74 -11.52
N ILE A 78 1.39 -29.00 -11.45
CA ILE A 78 2.12 -29.84 -12.42
C ILE A 78 2.59 -31.14 -11.76
#